data_AF-A0A2M6YVA3-F1
#
_entry.id   AF-A0A2M6YVA3-F1
#
_cell.length_a   1.000
_cell.length_b   1.000
_cell.length_c   1.000
_cell.angle_alpha   90.00
_cell.angle_beta   90.00
_cell.angle_gamma   90.00
#
_symmetry.space_group_name_H-M   'P 1'
#
loop_
_entity.id
_entity.type
_entity.pdbx_description
1 polymer ?
#
loop_
_entity_poly.entity_id
_entity_poly.type
_entity_poly.pdbx_seq_one_letter_code
_entity_poly.pdbx_strand_id
1 'polypeptide(L)'
;MKRYIVVIFIFIGILFLRFWKVPELFNFTFSEEMQAVMAWEQIKNFHPIWIGVSAANINYYLGPGFTYLNAILFYFSKGDPVILSYFSALLGFVTVISLFYITNNLFSKNIAIFSSIIYGCSTLINLHDRRFWNPTPIPFITLWLIFSLIKAKQNTNWYIATAILIGLIFHTHLSLLFLLIPTSFSILQNIKKIKLTTWATMIFCYLVVTSPLIVFDFVHNFDNLLMPYRTLTGEKKADLYAFSVTDTISHAKELLSALGRIWFIKMNTNPQDEVILESHMNKTSGNIIFSLISLVALGWFFLKNRQKDFQIFFIALLTIISAFIFYPSYNPEYYLMSFITLMTIVIGYWLNSLPKSLSLVLIGLFIFVNVLTTVTLSDKYGLTVRKQLVIQTMTAIKSQDFSLETEGVLPNKQFSYAGWRYLFKTYGRTPSQSNVDQVLSWIYPDEVSQKKIKFKVIVSDTIKLSFKEKPLATFHSGDYYSYVIDN
;
A
#
# COMPACT_ATOMS: atom_id res chain seq x y z
N MET A 1 35.20 -13.05 0.49
CA MET A 1 34.73 -13.04 -0.91
C MET A 1 33.47 -13.90 -1.13
N LYS A 2 33.53 -15.24 -0.97
CA LYS A 2 32.38 -16.17 -1.22
C LYS A 2 31.04 -15.78 -0.56
N ARG A 3 31.06 -15.32 0.71
CA ARG A 3 29.83 -14.91 1.44
C ARG A 3 29.19 -13.61 0.94
N TYR A 4 29.95 -12.71 0.31
CA TYR A 4 29.39 -11.47 -0.26
C TYR A 4 28.72 -11.75 -1.60
N ILE A 5 29.31 -12.66 -2.39
CA ILE A 5 28.75 -13.14 -3.65
C ILE A 5 27.35 -13.71 -3.45
N VAL A 6 27.14 -14.56 -2.43
CA VAL A 6 25.80 -15.12 -2.13
C VAL A 6 24.77 -14.04 -1.83
N VAL A 7 25.13 -13.03 -1.04
CA VAL A 7 24.21 -11.92 -0.73
C VAL A 7 23.87 -11.14 -2.00
N ILE A 8 24.85 -10.85 -2.85
CA ILE A 8 24.64 -10.17 -4.14
C ILE A 8 23.66 -10.94 -5.02
N PHE A 9 23.84 -12.26 -5.18
CA PHE A 9 22.91 -13.09 -5.97
C PHE A 9 21.48 -13.09 -5.40
N ILE A 10 21.32 -13.12 -4.07
CA ILE A 10 20.00 -13.02 -3.43
C ILE A 10 19.34 -11.68 -3.79
N PHE A 11 20.07 -10.57 -3.65
CA PHE A 11 19.53 -9.25 -3.98
C PHE A 11 19.23 -9.09 -5.47
N ILE A 12 20.03 -9.67 -6.37
CA ILE A 12 19.73 -9.70 -7.81
C ILE A 12 18.44 -10.49 -8.07
N GLY A 13 18.27 -11.65 -7.42
CA GLY A 13 17.04 -12.43 -7.54
C GLY A 13 15.81 -11.69 -7.02
N ILE A 14 15.91 -11.02 -5.88
CA ILE A 14 14.82 -10.21 -5.32
C ILE A 14 14.52 -9.00 -6.22
N LEU A 15 15.56 -8.35 -6.77
CA LEU A 15 15.39 -7.26 -7.73
C LEU A 15 14.64 -7.76 -8.97
N PHE A 16 15.02 -8.91 -9.52
CA PHE A 16 14.29 -9.54 -10.62
C PHE A 16 12.81 -9.77 -10.26
N LEU A 17 12.49 -10.32 -9.09
CA LEU A 17 11.10 -10.55 -8.66
C LEU A 17 10.30 -9.26 -8.49
N ARG A 18 10.92 -8.19 -7.99
CA ARG A 18 10.26 -6.88 -7.84
C ARG A 18 9.99 -6.24 -9.21
N PHE A 19 10.92 -6.38 -10.15
CA PHE A 19 10.85 -5.77 -11.48
C PHE A 19 10.27 -6.66 -12.59
N TRP A 20 9.88 -7.89 -12.28
CA TRP A 20 9.19 -8.79 -13.21
C TRP A 20 7.84 -8.20 -13.61
N LYS A 21 7.60 -7.95 -14.91
CA LYS A 21 6.31 -7.49 -15.46
C LYS A 21 5.67 -6.31 -14.70
N VAL A 22 6.45 -5.26 -14.43
CA VAL A 22 6.02 -4.14 -13.58
C VAL A 22 4.75 -3.44 -14.08
N PRO A 23 4.72 -2.88 -15.30
CA PRO A 23 3.50 -2.26 -15.83
C PRO A 23 2.35 -3.26 -16.06
N GLU A 24 2.67 -4.49 -16.47
CA GLU A 24 1.68 -5.52 -16.81
C GLU A 24 0.95 -6.05 -15.57
N LEU A 25 1.56 -5.98 -14.39
CA LEU A 25 0.97 -6.42 -13.13
C LEU A 25 0.61 -5.23 -12.21
N PHE A 26 0.65 -4.01 -12.72
CA PHE A 26 0.29 -2.82 -11.94
C PHE A 26 -1.21 -2.57 -12.01
N ASN A 27 -1.85 -2.49 -10.85
CA ASN A 27 -3.28 -2.18 -10.76
C ASN A 27 -3.48 -0.66 -10.78
N PHE A 28 -4.54 -0.21 -11.45
CA PHE A 28 -4.90 1.20 -11.51
C PHE A 28 -6.42 1.34 -11.32
N THR A 29 -6.87 1.42 -10.07
CA THR A 29 -8.30 1.43 -9.71
C THR A 29 -8.74 2.85 -9.29
N PHE A 30 -9.92 3.01 -8.68
CA PHE A 30 -10.41 4.32 -8.24
C PHE A 30 -9.40 5.05 -7.35
N SER A 31 -8.78 4.33 -6.43
CA SER A 31 -7.79 4.90 -5.49
C SER A 31 -6.59 5.50 -6.22
N GLU A 32 -6.05 4.79 -7.22
CA GLU A 32 -4.93 5.28 -8.04
C GLU A 32 -5.37 6.41 -8.99
N GLU A 33 -6.59 6.35 -9.56
CA GLU A 33 -7.13 7.43 -10.38
C GLU A 33 -7.33 8.72 -9.60
N MET A 34 -7.91 8.65 -8.41
CA MET A 34 -8.10 9.82 -7.56
C MET A 34 -6.75 10.48 -7.24
N GLN A 35 -5.75 9.70 -6.82
CA GLN A 35 -4.40 10.23 -6.55
C GLN A 35 -3.73 10.78 -7.81
N ALA A 36 -3.87 10.08 -8.94
CA ALA A 36 -3.30 10.49 -10.21
C ALA A 36 -3.87 11.84 -10.68
N VAL A 37 -5.19 11.99 -10.60
CA VAL A 37 -5.88 13.23 -10.95
C VAL A 37 -5.43 14.37 -10.03
N MET A 38 -5.45 14.18 -8.70
CA MET A 38 -4.99 15.22 -7.75
C MET A 38 -3.55 15.65 -8.04
N ALA A 39 -2.66 14.67 -8.22
CA ALA A 39 -1.26 14.91 -8.52
C ALA A 39 -1.04 15.64 -9.85
N TRP A 40 -1.82 15.28 -10.87
CA TRP A 40 -1.73 15.90 -12.18
C TRP A 40 -2.24 17.35 -12.16
N GLU A 41 -3.29 17.65 -11.40
CA GLU A 41 -3.76 19.02 -11.21
C GLU A 41 -2.75 19.87 -10.43
N GLN A 42 -2.03 19.28 -9.47
CA GLN A 42 -0.92 19.96 -8.80
C GLN A 42 0.23 20.35 -9.75
N ILE A 43 0.40 19.63 -10.88
CA ILE A 43 1.40 19.99 -11.90
C ILE A 43 0.87 21.06 -12.84
N LYS A 44 -0.37 20.90 -13.31
CA LYS A 44 -0.99 21.81 -14.28
C LYS A 44 -1.32 23.17 -13.69
N ASN A 45 -1.95 23.16 -12.52
CA ASN A 45 -2.60 24.29 -11.88
C ASN A 45 -2.15 24.34 -10.41
N PHE A 46 -0.85 24.51 -10.19
CA PHE A 46 -0.28 24.41 -8.85
C PHE A 46 -0.94 25.39 -7.86
N HIS A 47 -1.51 24.83 -6.80
CA HIS A 47 -1.89 25.55 -5.61
C HIS A 47 -1.57 24.67 -4.39
N PRO A 48 -0.99 25.23 -3.30
CA PRO A 48 -0.70 24.45 -2.12
C PRO A 48 -1.95 23.75 -1.58
N ILE A 49 -1.85 22.44 -1.42
CA ILE A 49 -2.81 21.64 -0.66
C ILE A 49 -2.21 21.33 0.71
N TRP A 50 -3.06 21.40 1.74
CA TRP A 50 -2.66 21.22 3.14
C TRP A 50 -3.05 19.85 3.71
N ILE A 51 -3.95 19.15 3.01
CA ILE A 51 -4.45 17.81 3.32
C ILE A 51 -4.41 16.93 2.07
N GLY A 52 -4.38 15.62 2.28
CA GLY A 52 -4.55 14.58 1.29
C GLY A 52 -5.86 13.82 1.54
N VAL A 53 -5.81 12.50 1.40
CA VAL A 53 -7.01 11.64 1.49
C VAL A 53 -7.55 11.52 2.92
N SER A 54 -8.86 11.33 3.03
CA SER A 54 -9.52 10.96 4.27
C SER A 54 -9.07 9.55 4.71
N ALA A 55 -8.81 9.39 6.00
CA ALA A 55 -8.42 8.15 6.63
C ALA A 55 -9.62 7.47 7.28
N ALA A 56 -9.72 6.15 7.12
CA ALA A 56 -10.63 5.27 7.88
C ALA A 56 -12.12 5.65 7.85
N ASN A 57 -12.57 6.47 6.89
CA ASN A 57 -13.92 7.03 6.83
C ASN A 57 -14.36 7.74 8.12
N ILE A 58 -13.41 8.25 8.90
CA ILE A 58 -13.68 9.01 10.14
C ILE A 58 -13.60 10.52 9.92
N ASN A 59 -13.53 10.97 8.66
CA ASN A 59 -13.32 12.36 8.24
C ASN A 59 -12.03 13.00 8.77
N TYR A 60 -11.05 12.20 9.19
CA TYR A 60 -9.71 12.69 9.49
C TYR A 60 -8.88 12.65 8.20
N TYR A 61 -8.30 13.77 7.79
CA TYR A 61 -7.50 13.85 6.58
C TYR A 61 -6.01 13.70 6.89
N LEU A 62 -5.35 12.88 6.09
CA LEU A 62 -3.89 12.76 6.08
C LEU A 62 -3.26 14.03 5.49
N GLY A 63 -1.97 14.22 5.71
CA GLY A 63 -1.18 15.26 5.07
C GLY A 63 -0.97 14.98 3.58
N PRO A 64 -0.63 16.01 2.78
CA PRO A 64 -0.56 15.96 1.31
C PRO A 64 0.72 15.29 0.79
N GLY A 65 1.53 14.68 1.68
CA GLY A 65 2.87 14.23 1.32
C GLY A 65 2.86 13.14 0.25
N PHE A 66 1.90 12.22 0.31
CA PHE A 66 1.74 11.20 -0.71
C PHE A 66 1.31 11.80 -2.06
N THR A 67 0.42 12.78 -2.07
CA THR A 67 -0.02 13.47 -3.30
C THR A 67 1.12 14.27 -3.93
N TYR A 68 1.95 14.96 -3.14
CA TYR A 68 3.15 15.62 -3.67
C TYR A 68 4.18 14.64 -4.21
N LEU A 69 4.34 13.45 -3.59
CA LEU A 69 5.17 12.39 -4.15
C LEU A 69 4.65 11.93 -5.52
N ASN A 70 3.32 11.74 -5.66
CA ASN A 70 2.70 11.43 -6.96
C ASN A 70 3.00 12.54 -7.98
N ALA A 71 2.82 13.81 -7.60
CA ALA A 71 3.05 14.95 -8.47
C ALA A 71 4.50 15.04 -8.96
N ILE A 72 5.48 14.82 -8.07
CA ILE A 72 6.90 14.79 -8.46
C ILE A 72 7.16 13.68 -9.49
N LEU A 73 6.62 12.48 -9.29
CA LEU A 73 6.80 11.37 -10.23
C LEU A 73 6.12 11.64 -11.58
N PHE A 74 4.91 12.21 -11.54
CA PHE A 74 4.15 12.58 -12.73
C PHE A 74 4.76 13.74 -13.51
N TYR A 75 5.46 14.65 -12.86
CA TYR A 75 6.21 15.68 -13.53
C TYR A 75 7.27 15.06 -14.46
N PHE A 76 8.00 14.05 -13.99
CA PHE A 76 8.99 13.35 -14.80
C PHE A 76 8.39 12.45 -15.88
N SER A 77 7.23 11.84 -15.62
CA SER A 77 6.55 10.96 -16.58
C SER A 77 5.56 11.67 -17.51
N LYS A 78 5.38 12.98 -17.34
CA LYS A 78 4.33 13.77 -18.01
C LYS A 78 2.92 13.17 -17.79
N GLY A 79 2.66 12.70 -16.58
CA GLY A 79 1.37 12.14 -16.16
C GLY A 79 1.17 10.66 -16.49
N ASP A 80 2.14 9.97 -17.11
CA ASP A 80 2.05 8.53 -17.36
C ASP A 80 2.15 7.75 -16.02
N PRO A 81 1.12 6.95 -15.64
CA PRO A 81 1.08 6.20 -14.39
C PRO A 81 2.08 5.03 -14.33
N VAL A 82 2.72 4.66 -15.43
CA VAL A 82 3.78 3.63 -15.44
C VAL A 82 4.90 3.98 -14.46
N ILE A 83 5.23 5.27 -14.27
CA ILE A 83 6.29 5.67 -13.33
C ILE A 83 5.99 5.25 -11.89
N LEU A 84 4.71 5.22 -11.49
CA LEU A 84 4.28 4.85 -10.14
C LEU A 84 4.58 3.39 -9.87
N SER A 85 4.36 2.53 -10.88
CA SER A 85 4.65 1.10 -10.81
C SER A 85 6.13 0.78 -10.63
N TYR A 86 7.02 1.54 -11.29
CA TYR A 86 8.46 1.38 -11.12
C TYR A 86 8.95 1.93 -9.78
N PHE A 87 8.39 3.06 -9.34
CA PHE A 87 8.74 3.65 -8.06
C PHE A 87 8.32 2.76 -6.88
N SER A 88 7.11 2.18 -6.90
CA SER A 88 6.66 1.25 -5.85
C SER A 88 7.55 0.01 -5.78
N ALA A 89 7.85 -0.61 -6.93
CA ALA A 89 8.77 -1.74 -7.01
C ALA A 89 10.18 -1.40 -6.47
N LEU A 90 10.70 -0.22 -6.79
CA LEU A 90 11.97 0.29 -6.28
C LEU A 90 11.94 0.51 -4.76
N LEU A 91 10.88 1.13 -4.23
CA LEU A 91 10.72 1.36 -2.80
C LEU A 91 10.61 0.03 -2.03
N GLY A 92 9.91 -0.97 -2.59
CA GLY A 92 9.90 -2.33 -2.06
C GLY A 92 11.30 -2.94 -2.01
N PHE A 93 12.10 -2.80 -3.07
CA PHE A 93 13.49 -3.26 -3.07
C PHE A 93 14.38 -2.54 -2.04
N VAL A 94 14.26 -1.22 -1.93
CA VAL A 94 14.95 -0.41 -0.91
C VAL A 94 14.52 -0.82 0.51
N THR A 95 13.27 -1.23 0.69
CA THR A 95 12.77 -1.79 1.95
C THR A 95 13.49 -3.10 2.29
N VAL A 96 13.73 -3.99 1.32
CA VAL A 96 14.52 -5.21 1.55
C VAL A 96 15.97 -4.90 1.95
N ILE A 97 16.60 -3.91 1.32
CA ILE A 97 17.94 -3.46 1.70
C ILE A 97 17.95 -2.93 3.14
N SER A 98 16.94 -2.12 3.49
CA SER A 98 16.77 -1.59 4.85
C SER A 98 16.56 -2.71 5.86
N LEU A 99 15.72 -3.69 5.54
CA LEU A 99 15.47 -4.88 6.34
C LEU A 99 16.76 -5.66 6.61
N PHE A 100 17.57 -5.91 5.58
CA PHE A 100 18.86 -6.58 5.72
C PHE A 100 19.80 -5.79 6.63
N TYR A 101 19.96 -4.49 6.38
CA TYR A 101 20.85 -3.63 7.15
C TYR A 101 20.47 -3.61 8.64
N ILE A 102 19.19 -3.36 8.92
CA ILE A 102 18.65 -3.28 10.28
C ILE A 102 18.77 -4.63 10.98
N THR A 103 18.36 -5.72 10.33
CA THR A 103 18.39 -7.06 10.93
C THR A 103 19.82 -7.53 11.19
N ASN A 104 20.77 -7.22 10.29
CA ASN A 104 22.17 -7.55 10.48
C ASN A 104 22.77 -6.77 11.65
N ASN A 105 22.35 -5.53 11.84
CA ASN A 105 22.81 -4.68 12.92
C ASN A 105 22.24 -5.08 14.29
N LEU A 106 20.98 -5.51 14.32
CA LEU A 106 20.27 -5.88 15.55
C LEU A 106 20.52 -7.32 16.00
N PHE A 107 20.75 -8.23 15.05
CA PHE A 107 20.89 -9.65 15.33
C PHE A 107 22.19 -10.21 14.72
N SER A 108 22.11 -10.79 13.54
CA SER A 108 23.27 -11.36 12.85
C SER A 108 23.06 -11.38 11.34
N LYS A 109 24.17 -11.53 10.60
CA LYS A 109 24.14 -11.62 9.14
C LYS A 109 23.27 -12.75 8.62
N ASN A 110 23.25 -13.91 9.27
CA ASN A 110 22.45 -15.05 8.80
C ASN A 110 20.96 -14.78 8.96
N ILE A 111 20.56 -14.19 10.09
CA ILE A 111 19.16 -13.80 10.34
C ILE A 111 18.75 -12.76 9.29
N ALA A 112 19.61 -11.76 9.02
CA ALA A 112 19.35 -10.77 7.99
C ALA A 112 19.17 -11.37 6.58
N ILE A 113 19.99 -12.35 6.21
CA ILE A 113 19.85 -13.08 4.95
C ILE A 113 18.50 -13.79 4.89
N PHE A 114 18.13 -14.53 5.93
CA PHE A 114 16.85 -15.26 5.96
C PHE A 114 15.65 -14.31 5.94
N SER A 115 15.64 -13.25 6.74
CA SER A 115 14.57 -12.26 6.72
C SER A 115 14.42 -11.58 5.36
N SER A 116 15.55 -11.26 4.70
CA SER A 116 15.54 -10.66 3.36
C SER A 116 15.01 -11.61 2.30
N ILE A 117 15.30 -12.90 2.40
CA ILE A 117 14.73 -13.92 1.51
C ILE A 117 13.22 -14.03 1.74
N ILE A 118 12.77 -14.14 2.99
CA ILE A 118 11.33 -14.25 3.30
C ILE A 118 10.56 -13.03 2.80
N TYR A 119 11.04 -11.81 3.09
CA TYR A 119 10.40 -10.58 2.63
C TYR A 119 10.50 -10.41 1.11
N GLY A 120 11.70 -10.57 0.56
CA GLY A 120 12.00 -10.29 -0.84
C GLY A 120 11.39 -11.29 -1.81
N CYS A 121 11.34 -12.57 -1.43
CA CYS A 121 10.79 -13.61 -2.31
C CYS A 121 9.32 -13.89 -2.05
N SER A 122 8.71 -13.54 -0.91
CA SER A 122 7.26 -13.77 -0.70
C SER A 122 6.44 -13.08 -1.78
N THR A 123 5.61 -13.86 -2.50
CA THR A 123 4.77 -13.31 -3.57
C THR A 123 3.75 -12.34 -3.00
N LEU A 124 3.15 -12.65 -1.84
CA LEU A 124 2.22 -11.74 -1.15
C LEU A 124 2.84 -10.36 -0.91
N ILE A 125 4.01 -10.33 -0.30
CA ILE A 125 4.71 -9.08 0.03
C ILE A 125 5.09 -8.35 -1.26
N ASN A 126 5.51 -9.07 -2.30
CA ASN A 126 5.80 -8.52 -3.62
C ASN A 126 4.58 -7.80 -4.24
N LEU A 127 3.39 -8.39 -4.12
CA LEU A 127 2.15 -7.80 -4.63
C LEU A 127 1.80 -6.49 -3.90
N HIS A 128 1.97 -6.43 -2.58
CA HIS A 128 1.76 -5.20 -1.80
C HIS A 128 2.81 -4.12 -2.09
N ASP A 129 4.09 -4.50 -2.19
CA ASP A 129 5.20 -3.58 -2.47
C ASP A 129 5.05 -2.91 -3.85
N ARG A 130 4.48 -3.61 -4.83
CA ARG A 130 4.33 -3.11 -6.21
C ARG A 130 3.10 -2.23 -6.41
N ARG A 131 2.17 -2.19 -5.46
CA ARG A 131 1.07 -1.22 -5.48
C ARG A 131 1.58 0.14 -5.03
N PHE A 132 1.17 1.20 -5.73
CA PHE A 132 1.54 2.57 -5.37
C PHE A 132 0.33 3.32 -4.79
N TRP A 133 0.30 3.45 -3.48
CA TRP A 133 -0.80 3.98 -2.69
C TRP A 133 -0.31 4.42 -1.30
N ASN A 134 -1.16 5.12 -0.54
CA ASN A 134 -0.85 5.62 0.79
C ASN A 134 -0.17 4.59 1.74
N PRO A 135 -0.56 3.30 1.75
CA PRO A 135 0.12 2.25 2.48
C PRO A 135 1.52 1.84 1.99
N THR A 136 1.97 2.16 0.76
CA THR A 136 3.27 1.70 0.23
C THR A 136 4.45 1.97 1.18
N PRO A 137 4.57 3.13 1.84
CA PRO A 137 5.70 3.40 2.73
C PRO A 137 5.64 2.69 4.09
N ILE A 138 4.55 2.00 4.44
CA ILE A 138 4.33 1.38 5.77
C ILE A 138 5.48 0.46 6.19
N PRO A 139 5.94 -0.51 5.37
CA PRO A 139 7.04 -1.40 5.72
C PRO A 139 8.34 -0.65 6.00
N PHE A 140 8.69 0.30 5.14
CA PHE A 140 9.89 1.12 5.26
C PHE A 140 9.89 1.95 6.55
N ILE A 141 8.79 2.69 6.80
CA ILE A 141 8.64 3.51 8.00
C ILE A 141 8.67 2.64 9.26
N THR A 142 7.98 1.49 9.25
CA THR A 142 7.96 0.55 10.38
C THR A 142 9.38 0.11 10.76
N LEU A 143 10.18 -0.33 9.78
CA LEU A 143 11.54 -0.80 10.03
C LEU A 143 12.43 0.28 10.63
N TRP A 144 12.45 1.46 10.01
CA TRP A 144 13.29 2.56 10.46
C TRP A 144 12.82 3.17 11.78
N LEU A 145 11.52 3.17 12.05
CA LEU A 145 10.98 3.63 13.32
C LEU A 145 11.42 2.70 14.44
N ILE A 146 11.21 1.39 14.31
CA ILE A 146 11.65 0.42 15.32
C ILE A 146 13.17 0.46 15.50
N PHE A 147 13.94 0.56 14.41
CA PHE A 147 15.39 0.66 14.49
C PHE A 147 15.84 1.93 15.24
N SER A 148 15.25 3.10 14.92
CA SER A 148 15.56 4.36 15.61
C SER A 148 15.27 4.29 17.10
N LEU A 149 14.14 3.69 17.50
CA LEU A 149 13.77 3.51 18.91
C LEU A 149 14.76 2.61 19.66
N ILE A 150 15.25 1.54 19.03
CA ILE A 150 16.24 0.64 19.62
C ILE A 150 17.59 1.36 19.77
N LYS A 151 18.02 2.08 18.73
CA LYS A 151 19.28 2.85 18.75
C LYS A 151 19.25 4.02 19.72
N ALA A 152 18.09 4.58 19.99
CA ALA A 152 17.92 5.66 20.96
C ALA A 152 18.31 5.27 22.40
N LYS A 153 18.30 3.97 22.74
CA LYS A 153 18.80 3.47 24.04
C LYS A 153 20.30 3.76 24.25
N GLN A 154 21.07 3.78 23.16
CA GLN A 154 22.52 4.03 23.17
C GLN A 154 22.84 5.50 22.89
N ASN A 155 22.11 6.13 21.96
CA ASN A 155 22.29 7.54 21.60
C ASN A 155 20.93 8.18 21.36
N THR A 156 20.51 9.07 22.27
CA THR A 156 19.18 9.70 22.24
C THR A 156 18.95 10.59 21.02
N ASN A 157 19.97 10.98 20.26
CA ASN A 157 19.81 11.71 18.99
C ASN A 157 19.02 10.91 17.94
N TRP A 158 18.96 9.58 18.05
CA TRP A 158 18.10 8.77 17.18
C TRP A 158 16.61 9.11 17.31
N TYR A 159 16.16 9.71 18.42
CA TYR A 159 14.80 10.21 18.54
C TYR A 159 14.47 11.34 17.55
N ILE A 160 15.46 12.04 17.00
CA ILE A 160 15.24 13.03 15.92
C ILE A 160 14.71 12.30 14.67
N ALA A 161 15.32 11.18 14.29
CA ALA A 161 14.82 10.34 13.20
C ALA A 161 13.43 9.78 13.52
N THR A 162 13.20 9.36 14.78
CA THR A 162 11.87 8.93 15.25
C THR A 162 10.82 10.03 15.05
N ALA A 163 11.13 11.28 15.39
CA ALA A 163 10.20 12.41 15.26
C ALA A 163 9.83 12.69 13.79
N ILE A 164 10.81 12.63 12.87
CA ILE A 164 10.56 12.74 11.42
C ILE A 164 9.65 11.60 10.94
N LEU A 165 9.95 10.36 11.32
CA LEU A 165 9.18 9.18 10.92
C LEU A 165 7.75 9.23 11.46
N ILE A 166 7.55 9.71 12.69
CA ILE A 166 6.20 9.95 13.24
C ILE A 166 5.47 11.04 12.46
N GLY A 167 6.14 12.12 12.07
CA GLY A 167 5.54 13.10 11.17
C GLY A 167 5.07 12.47 9.87
N LEU A 168 5.89 11.60 9.25
CA LEU A 168 5.55 10.91 8.01
C LEU A 168 4.37 9.94 8.13
N ILE A 169 4.07 9.41 9.33
CA ILE A 169 2.86 8.60 9.57
C ILE A 169 1.61 9.37 9.14
N PHE A 170 1.54 10.65 9.50
CA PHE A 170 0.40 11.51 9.17
C PHE A 170 0.29 11.85 7.69
N HIS A 171 1.31 11.60 6.87
CA HIS A 171 1.26 11.78 5.40
C HIS A 171 1.03 10.46 4.65
N THR A 172 1.04 9.33 5.35
CA THR A 172 1.04 7.99 4.73
C THR A 172 -0.19 7.20 5.14
N HIS A 173 -0.24 6.71 6.38
CA HIS A 173 -1.35 5.87 6.83
C HIS A 173 -1.48 5.80 8.36
N LEU A 174 -2.71 5.92 8.87
CA LEU A 174 -2.98 5.95 10.33
C LEU A 174 -2.74 4.63 11.06
N SER A 175 -2.68 3.49 10.37
CA SER A 175 -2.35 2.20 11.03
C SER A 175 -0.98 2.22 11.71
N LEU A 176 -0.08 3.14 11.32
CA LEU A 176 1.20 3.32 11.97
C LEU A 176 1.12 4.08 13.30
N LEU A 177 0.01 4.78 13.61
CA LEU A 177 -0.13 5.53 14.88
C LEU A 177 0.01 4.61 16.10
N PHE A 178 -0.31 3.33 15.96
CA PHE A 178 -0.12 2.34 17.01
C PHE A 178 1.36 2.15 17.41
N LEU A 179 2.31 2.53 16.55
CA LEU A 179 3.73 2.59 16.89
C LEU A 179 4.09 3.74 17.85
N LEU A 180 3.15 4.64 18.17
CA LEU A 180 3.33 5.63 19.23
C LEU A 180 3.42 4.99 20.62
N ILE A 181 2.86 3.79 20.84
CA ILE A 181 2.98 3.07 22.12
C ILE A 181 4.42 2.61 22.38
N PRO A 182 5.09 1.83 21.51
CA PRO A 182 6.51 1.49 21.70
C PRO A 182 7.42 2.74 21.67
N THR A 183 7.02 3.79 20.94
CA THR A 183 7.73 5.09 20.97
C THR A 183 7.69 5.71 22.36
N SER A 184 6.48 5.91 22.91
CA SER A 184 6.27 6.50 24.23
C SER A 184 6.99 5.70 25.31
N PHE A 185 6.89 4.36 25.25
CA PHE A 185 7.63 3.48 26.13
C PHE A 185 9.14 3.72 26.07
N SER A 186 9.72 3.78 24.87
CA SER A 186 11.16 4.03 24.68
C SER A 186 11.57 5.41 25.22
N ILE A 187 10.81 6.47 24.91
CA ILE A 187 11.08 7.83 25.38
C ILE A 187 11.03 7.89 26.91
N LEU A 188 9.99 7.33 27.54
CA LEU A 188 9.86 7.32 29.00
C LEU A 188 11.04 6.61 29.68
N GLN A 189 11.51 5.48 29.11
CA GLN A 189 12.69 4.78 29.63
C GLN A 189 13.98 5.63 29.57
N ASN A 190 14.08 6.54 28.59
CA ASN A 190 15.30 7.32 28.34
C ASN A 190 15.13 8.81 28.63
N ILE A 191 14.00 9.25 29.20
CA ILE A 191 13.61 10.66 29.30
C ILE A 191 14.70 11.53 29.95
N LYS A 192 15.33 11.02 31.02
CA LYS A 192 16.41 11.70 31.75
C LYS A 192 17.72 11.82 30.97
N LYS A 193 17.90 11.02 29.91
CA LYS A 193 19.08 11.01 29.04
C LYS A 193 18.92 11.89 27.80
N ILE A 194 17.70 12.35 27.51
CA ILE A 194 17.42 13.17 26.32
C ILE A 194 17.83 14.61 26.64
N LYS A 195 18.77 15.15 25.87
CA LYS A 195 19.25 16.53 26.04
C LYS A 195 18.18 17.52 25.56
N LEU A 196 18.18 18.73 26.10
CA LEU A 196 17.27 19.79 25.67
C LEU A 196 17.42 20.10 24.17
N THR A 197 18.65 20.07 23.64
CA THR A 197 18.90 20.24 22.20
C THR A 197 18.26 19.14 21.36
N THR A 198 18.29 17.89 21.83
CA THR A 198 17.60 16.77 21.19
C THR A 198 16.09 16.97 21.21
N TRP A 199 15.51 17.36 22.35
CA TRP A 199 14.08 17.69 22.45
C TRP A 199 13.66 18.80 21.49
N ALA A 200 14.39 19.92 21.48
CA ALA A 200 14.11 21.05 20.60
C ALA A 200 14.19 20.63 19.12
N THR A 201 15.20 19.82 18.76
CA THR A 201 15.35 19.32 17.38
C THR A 201 14.25 18.33 17.00
N MET A 202 13.83 17.45 17.91
CA MET A 202 12.70 16.54 17.68
C MET A 202 11.41 17.31 17.39
N ILE A 203 11.09 18.30 18.23
CA ILE A 203 9.90 19.14 18.08
C ILE A 203 9.97 19.90 16.75
N PHE A 204 11.10 20.56 16.47
CA PHE A 204 11.30 21.27 15.21
C PHE A 204 11.10 20.37 13.99
N CYS A 205 11.77 19.21 13.94
CA CYS A 205 11.64 18.28 12.83
C CYS A 205 10.21 17.75 12.66
N TYR A 206 9.53 17.41 13.76
CA TYR A 206 8.13 16.96 13.72
C TYR A 206 7.21 18.06 13.17
N LEU A 207 7.36 19.30 13.67
CA LEU A 207 6.55 20.45 13.23
C LEU A 207 6.80 20.78 11.77
N VAL A 208 8.04 20.71 11.29
CA VAL A 208 8.36 20.94 9.87
C VAL A 208 7.66 19.91 8.99
N VAL A 209 7.77 18.61 9.33
CA VAL A 209 7.15 17.54 8.53
C VAL A 209 5.63 17.66 8.55
N THR A 210 5.03 17.88 9.72
CA THR A 210 3.57 17.97 9.89
C THR A 210 2.98 19.35 9.59
N SER A 211 3.81 20.31 9.16
CA SER A 211 3.39 21.70 8.93
C SER A 211 2.19 21.86 8.00
N PRO A 212 1.99 21.05 6.92
CA PRO A 212 0.79 21.21 6.10
C PRO A 212 -0.50 20.98 6.89
N LEU A 213 -0.53 19.98 7.76
CA LEU A 213 -1.69 19.70 8.60
C LEU A 213 -1.92 20.79 9.65
N ILE A 214 -0.83 21.35 10.21
CA ILE A 214 -0.92 22.46 11.16
C ILE A 214 -1.52 23.70 10.48
N VAL A 215 -1.08 24.00 9.26
CA VAL A 215 -1.64 25.12 8.46
C VAL A 215 -3.11 24.86 8.14
N PHE A 216 -3.46 23.63 7.73
CA PHE A 216 -4.86 23.26 7.50
C PHE A 216 -5.72 23.54 8.73
N ASP A 217 -5.32 23.00 9.89
CA ASP A 217 -6.08 23.16 11.13
C ASP A 217 -6.19 24.62 11.56
N PHE A 218 -5.12 25.42 11.43
CA PHE A 218 -5.19 26.84 11.76
C PHE A 218 -6.19 27.60 10.88
N VAL A 219 -6.24 27.29 9.58
CA VAL A 219 -7.17 27.92 8.61
C VAL A 219 -8.61 27.41 8.77
N HIS A 220 -8.79 26.18 9.27
CA HIS A 220 -10.08 25.51 9.37
C HIS A 220 -10.56 25.33 10.82
N ASN A 221 -10.16 26.22 11.75
CA ASN A 221 -10.61 26.21 13.15
C ASN A 221 -10.39 24.87 13.87
N PHE A 222 -9.23 24.24 13.63
CA PHE A 222 -8.80 22.96 14.18
C PHE A 222 -9.73 21.77 13.85
N ASP A 223 -10.43 21.82 12.70
CA ASP A 223 -11.40 20.80 12.29
C ASP A 223 -10.82 19.39 12.23
N ASN A 224 -9.63 19.22 11.66
CA ASN A 224 -9.00 17.93 11.48
C ASN A 224 -8.43 17.40 12.80
N LEU A 225 -7.77 18.26 13.58
CA LEU A 225 -7.23 17.95 14.89
C LEU A 225 -8.32 17.50 15.88
N LEU A 226 -9.49 18.13 15.83
CA LEU A 226 -10.63 17.80 16.70
C LEU A 226 -11.43 16.58 16.20
N MET A 227 -11.17 16.08 14.98
CA MET A 227 -11.95 15.00 14.40
C MET A 227 -11.95 13.70 15.22
N PRO A 228 -10.82 13.23 15.79
CA PRO A 228 -10.82 12.04 16.63
C PRO A 228 -11.69 12.23 17.87
N TYR A 229 -11.64 13.41 18.49
CA TYR A 229 -12.49 13.74 19.64
C TYR A 229 -13.98 13.69 19.27
N ARG A 230 -14.38 14.38 18.19
CA ARG A 230 -15.78 14.42 17.71
C ARG A 230 -16.32 13.06 17.30
N THR A 231 -15.44 12.19 16.79
CA THR A 231 -15.78 10.81 16.46
C THR A 231 -16.04 10.00 17.73
N LEU A 232 -15.20 10.17 18.77
CA LEU A 232 -15.34 9.47 20.05
C LEU A 232 -16.53 9.97 20.89
N THR A 233 -16.87 11.25 20.80
CA THR A 233 -18.05 11.83 21.49
C THR A 233 -19.36 11.62 20.73
N GLY A 234 -19.31 11.11 19.49
CA GLY A 234 -20.48 10.89 18.65
C GLY A 234 -21.04 12.15 17.99
N GLU A 235 -20.34 13.28 18.06
CA GLU A 235 -20.72 14.55 17.41
C GLU A 235 -20.70 14.45 15.89
N LYS A 236 -19.83 13.62 15.32
CA LYS A 236 -19.90 13.20 13.91
C LYS A 236 -20.09 11.69 13.82
N LYS A 237 -21.04 11.28 12.98
CA LYS A 237 -21.16 9.88 12.55
C LYS A 237 -19.92 9.55 11.71
N ALA A 238 -18.94 8.90 12.32
CA ALA A 238 -17.95 8.14 11.57
C ALA A 238 -18.58 6.81 11.13
N ASP A 239 -18.13 6.24 10.02
CA ASP A 239 -18.51 4.87 9.61
C ASP A 239 -17.79 3.80 10.46
N LEU A 240 -17.52 4.11 11.73
CA LEU A 240 -17.07 3.15 12.73
C LEU A 240 -18.30 2.47 13.31
N TYR A 241 -18.36 1.15 13.22
CA TYR A 241 -19.43 0.38 13.83
C TYR A 241 -19.20 0.27 15.34
N ALA A 242 -20.22 -0.14 16.08
CA ALA A 242 -20.03 -0.55 17.47
C ALA A 242 -19.07 -1.75 17.50
N PHE A 243 -18.32 -1.90 18.59
CA PHE A 243 -17.48 -3.08 18.80
C PHE A 243 -18.29 -4.36 18.56
N SER A 244 -17.76 -5.24 17.70
CA SER A 244 -18.40 -6.50 17.38
C SER A 244 -17.46 -7.69 17.60
N VAL A 245 -17.97 -8.70 18.30
CA VAL A 245 -17.30 -9.98 18.46
C VAL A 245 -17.15 -10.69 17.12
N THR A 246 -18.11 -10.52 16.19
CA THR A 246 -18.01 -11.13 14.85
C THR A 246 -16.86 -10.54 14.05
N ASP A 247 -16.65 -9.23 14.16
CA ASP A 247 -15.56 -8.53 13.48
C ASP A 247 -14.22 -8.95 14.09
N THR A 248 -14.15 -9.01 15.42
CA THR A 248 -12.97 -9.51 16.16
C THR A 248 -12.57 -10.93 15.71
N ILE A 249 -13.54 -11.84 15.59
CA ILE A 249 -13.30 -13.20 15.09
C ILE A 249 -12.85 -13.19 13.63
N SER A 250 -13.45 -12.33 12.81
CA SER A 250 -13.08 -12.19 11.40
C SER A 250 -11.67 -11.65 11.23
N HIS A 251 -11.26 -10.66 12.04
CA HIS A 251 -9.89 -10.15 12.09
C HIS A 251 -8.91 -11.22 12.58
N ALA A 252 -9.28 -12.03 13.57
CA ALA A 252 -8.42 -13.13 14.01
C ALA A 252 -8.19 -14.17 12.89
N LYS A 253 -9.25 -14.50 12.13
CA LYS A 253 -9.16 -15.37 10.95
C LYS A 253 -8.29 -14.74 9.85
N GLU A 254 -8.44 -13.44 9.62
CA GLU A 254 -7.66 -12.71 8.62
C GLU A 254 -6.17 -12.66 8.99
N LEU A 255 -5.85 -12.38 10.26
CA LEU A 255 -4.49 -12.43 10.78
C LEU A 255 -3.88 -13.82 10.60
N LEU A 256 -4.62 -14.87 10.95
CA LEU A 256 -4.16 -16.25 10.78
C LEU A 256 -3.97 -16.60 9.30
N SER A 257 -4.86 -16.13 8.42
CA SER A 257 -4.74 -16.28 6.97
C SER A 257 -3.47 -15.59 6.46
N ALA A 258 -3.25 -14.32 6.81
CA ALA A 258 -2.07 -13.54 6.42
C ALA A 258 -0.76 -14.23 6.83
N LEU A 259 -0.71 -14.80 8.04
CA LEU A 259 0.43 -15.57 8.53
C LEU A 259 0.78 -16.79 7.65
N GLY A 260 -0.23 -17.43 7.05
CA GLY A 260 -0.05 -18.53 6.11
C GLY A 260 0.31 -18.04 4.70
N ARG A 261 -0.30 -16.94 4.26
CA ARG A 261 -0.09 -16.35 2.93
C ARG A 261 1.31 -15.77 2.73
N ILE A 262 2.04 -15.44 3.81
CA ILE A 262 3.48 -15.10 3.72
C ILE A 262 4.26 -16.21 3.00
N TRP A 263 3.91 -17.48 3.26
CA TRP A 263 4.61 -18.65 2.72
C TRP A 263 4.22 -18.95 1.27
N PHE A 264 2.93 -18.82 0.95
CA PHE A 264 2.39 -19.19 -0.34
C PHE A 264 1.02 -18.56 -0.61
N ILE A 265 0.81 -18.14 -1.86
CA ILE A 265 -0.50 -17.83 -2.46
C ILE A 265 -0.65 -18.62 -3.76
N LYS A 266 -1.88 -18.80 -4.26
CA LYS A 266 -2.15 -19.67 -5.42
C LYS A 266 -1.39 -19.21 -6.68
N MET A 267 -0.88 -20.16 -7.45
CA MET A 267 -0.27 -19.88 -8.77
C MET A 267 -1.33 -19.43 -9.77
N ASN A 268 -0.91 -18.77 -10.85
CA ASN A 268 -1.81 -18.22 -11.88
C ASN A 268 -2.87 -17.25 -11.34
N THR A 269 -2.63 -16.67 -10.16
CA THR A 269 -3.46 -15.60 -9.60
C THR A 269 -3.09 -14.25 -10.21
N ASN A 270 -3.82 -13.20 -9.85
CA ASN A 270 -3.51 -11.83 -10.25
C ASN A 270 -3.43 -10.88 -9.05
N PRO A 271 -2.66 -9.79 -9.16
CA PRO A 271 -2.49 -8.82 -8.08
C PRO A 271 -3.79 -8.19 -7.56
N GLN A 272 -4.75 -7.92 -8.46
CA GLN A 272 -5.99 -7.23 -8.12
C GLN A 272 -6.92 -8.08 -7.23
N ASP A 273 -6.99 -9.38 -7.49
CA ASP A 273 -7.73 -10.35 -6.67
C ASP A 273 -7.06 -10.61 -5.30
N GLU A 274 -5.73 -10.72 -5.26
CA GLU A 274 -5.01 -11.10 -4.04
C GLU A 274 -4.88 -9.98 -3.01
N VAL A 275 -4.83 -8.72 -3.47
CA VAL A 275 -4.76 -7.53 -2.60
C VAL A 275 -6.17 -7.01 -2.24
N ILE A 276 -7.23 -7.65 -2.75
CA ILE A 276 -8.66 -7.27 -2.61
C ILE A 276 -8.88 -5.80 -2.94
N LEU A 277 -9.04 -5.50 -4.23
CA LEU A 277 -9.28 -4.13 -4.70
C LEU A 277 -10.71 -3.97 -5.17
N GLU A 278 -11.45 -3.02 -4.58
CA GLU A 278 -12.72 -2.47 -5.09
C GLU A 278 -13.65 -3.56 -5.68
N SER A 279 -13.59 -3.80 -6.98
CA SER A 279 -14.41 -4.80 -7.69
C SER A 279 -14.01 -6.27 -7.57
N HIS A 280 -12.88 -6.59 -6.94
CA HIS A 280 -12.26 -7.92 -6.94
C HIS A 280 -12.09 -8.48 -5.53
N MET A 281 -12.65 -9.68 -5.30
CA MET A 281 -12.70 -10.32 -3.98
C MET A 281 -12.16 -11.75 -3.95
N ASN A 282 -11.48 -12.21 -5.00
CA ASN A 282 -11.04 -13.61 -5.12
C ASN A 282 -9.64 -13.88 -4.51
N LYS A 283 -9.50 -13.55 -3.23
CA LYS A 283 -8.27 -13.70 -2.45
C LYS A 283 -7.97 -15.17 -2.10
N THR A 284 -6.72 -15.60 -2.22
CA THR A 284 -6.28 -16.92 -1.73
C THR A 284 -6.35 -16.97 -0.20
N SER A 285 -6.96 -18.02 0.38
CA SER A 285 -6.92 -18.25 1.84
C SER A 285 -5.55 -18.76 2.30
N GLY A 286 -5.12 -18.34 3.48
CA GLY A 286 -3.89 -18.86 4.10
C GLY A 286 -4.00 -20.32 4.49
N ASN A 287 -2.96 -21.10 4.19
CA ASN A 287 -2.88 -22.49 4.63
C ASN A 287 -2.62 -22.56 6.14
N ILE A 288 -3.47 -23.30 6.88
CA ILE A 288 -3.40 -23.40 8.33
C ILE A 288 -2.06 -23.95 8.86
N ILE A 289 -1.42 -24.87 8.15
CA ILE A 289 -0.11 -25.43 8.54
C ILE A 289 0.95 -24.34 8.46
N PHE A 290 0.96 -23.56 7.38
CA PHE A 290 1.87 -22.42 7.24
C PHE A 290 1.61 -21.33 8.28
N SER A 291 0.35 -21.08 8.62
CA SER A 291 -0.01 -20.18 9.71
C SER A 291 0.54 -20.66 11.05
N LEU A 292 0.43 -21.98 11.35
CA LEU A 292 0.98 -22.59 12.55
C LEU A 292 2.52 -22.50 12.57
N ILE A 293 3.20 -22.69 11.44
CA ILE A 293 4.66 -22.51 11.35
C ILE A 293 5.04 -21.06 11.71
N SER A 294 4.31 -20.07 11.19
CA SER A 294 4.53 -18.67 11.55
C SER A 294 4.30 -18.42 13.05
N LEU A 295 3.26 -19.00 13.64
CA LEU A 295 3.01 -18.90 15.08
C LEU A 295 4.09 -19.58 15.93
N VAL A 296 4.62 -20.73 15.48
CA VAL A 296 5.77 -21.39 16.11
C VAL A 296 7.01 -20.50 16.05
N ALA A 297 7.28 -19.88 14.90
CA ALA A 297 8.39 -18.93 14.76
C ALA A 297 8.23 -17.74 15.71
N LEU A 298 7.01 -17.20 15.85
CA LEU A 298 6.68 -16.10 16.76
C LEU A 298 6.87 -16.50 18.23
N GLY A 299 6.32 -17.64 18.63
CA GLY A 299 6.48 -18.19 19.98
C GLY A 299 7.96 -18.43 20.31
N TRP A 300 8.70 -19.05 19.40
CA TRP A 300 10.14 -19.29 19.57
C TRP A 300 10.94 -17.99 19.71
N PHE A 301 10.66 -16.99 18.88
CA PHE A 301 11.30 -15.69 18.95
C PHE A 301 11.09 -15.05 20.33
N PHE A 302 9.86 -15.07 20.85
CA PHE A 302 9.58 -14.52 22.18
C PHE A 302 10.18 -15.35 23.31
N LEU A 303 10.26 -16.67 23.19
CA LEU A 303 10.92 -17.53 24.19
C LEU A 303 12.42 -17.22 24.29
N LYS A 304 13.10 -16.96 23.17
CA LYS A 304 14.55 -16.73 23.13
C LYS A 304 14.97 -15.28 23.36
N ASN A 305 14.09 -14.31 23.09
CA ASN A 305 14.41 -12.88 23.18
C ASN A 305 13.70 -12.18 24.35
N ARG A 306 13.51 -12.87 25.48
CA ARG A 306 12.88 -12.30 26.69
C ARG A 306 13.70 -11.18 27.39
N GLN A 307 14.90 -10.89 26.89
CA GLN A 307 15.79 -9.89 27.46
C GLN A 307 15.28 -8.46 27.22
N LYS A 308 15.71 -7.51 28.07
CA LYS A 308 15.27 -6.10 28.04
C LYS A 308 15.53 -5.40 26.69
N ASP A 309 16.47 -5.91 25.89
CA ASP A 309 16.88 -5.28 24.65
C ASP A 309 15.80 -5.35 23.56
N PHE A 310 14.96 -6.39 23.57
CA PHE A 310 13.93 -6.62 22.53
C PHE A 310 12.50 -6.23 22.91
N GLN A 311 12.30 -5.56 24.06
CA GLN A 311 10.98 -5.12 24.52
C GLN A 311 10.24 -4.24 23.50
N ILE A 312 10.96 -3.35 22.80
CA ILE A 312 10.38 -2.48 21.77
C ILE A 312 9.73 -3.32 20.65
N PHE A 313 10.40 -4.40 20.25
CA PHE A 313 9.91 -5.29 19.20
C PHE A 313 8.65 -6.04 19.64
N PHE A 314 8.64 -6.54 20.89
CA PHE A 314 7.47 -7.20 21.47
C PHE A 314 6.28 -6.25 21.58
N ILE A 315 6.48 -5.06 22.14
CA ILE A 315 5.44 -4.05 22.30
C ILE A 315 4.89 -3.66 20.92
N ALA A 316 5.75 -3.44 19.93
CA ALA A 316 5.31 -3.10 18.57
C ALA A 316 4.42 -4.18 17.95
N LEU A 317 4.84 -5.45 17.98
CA LEU A 317 4.04 -6.57 17.47
C LEU A 317 2.70 -6.68 18.18
N LEU A 318 2.71 -6.60 19.52
CA LEU A 318 1.50 -6.67 20.32
C LEU A 318 0.55 -5.53 19.99
N THR A 319 1.04 -4.29 19.92
CA THR A 319 0.18 -3.15 19.62
C THR A 319 -0.42 -3.23 18.22
N ILE A 320 0.36 -3.63 17.20
CA ILE A 320 -0.19 -3.78 15.83
C ILE A 320 -1.25 -4.88 15.79
N ILE A 321 -1.00 -6.04 16.42
CA ILE A 321 -1.98 -7.13 16.48
C ILE A 321 -3.24 -6.67 17.21
N SER A 322 -3.11 -6.06 18.39
CA SER A 322 -4.26 -5.57 19.16
C SER A 322 -5.07 -4.56 18.38
N ALA A 323 -4.40 -3.60 17.73
CA ALA A 323 -5.04 -2.62 16.87
C ALA A 323 -5.83 -3.26 15.72
N PHE A 324 -5.26 -4.28 15.08
CA PHE A 324 -5.92 -4.97 13.99
C PHE A 324 -7.14 -5.77 14.45
N ILE A 325 -6.97 -6.55 15.53
CA ILE A 325 -8.01 -7.43 16.08
C ILE A 325 -9.22 -6.64 16.59
N PHE A 326 -8.97 -5.55 17.31
CA PHE A 326 -10.02 -4.77 17.97
C PHE A 326 -10.53 -3.58 17.13
N TYR A 327 -10.17 -3.50 15.85
CA TYR A 327 -10.65 -2.44 14.98
C TYR A 327 -12.18 -2.54 14.81
N PRO A 328 -12.95 -1.46 15.02
CA PRO A 328 -14.41 -1.52 15.07
C PRO A 328 -15.07 -1.35 13.68
N SER A 329 -14.48 -1.93 12.64
CA SER A 329 -15.01 -1.97 11.28
C SER A 329 -14.25 -3.00 10.44
N TYR A 330 -14.58 -3.12 9.15
CA TYR A 330 -13.84 -3.97 8.23
C TYR A 330 -12.35 -3.56 8.17
N ASN A 331 -11.47 -4.52 8.44
CA ASN A 331 -10.03 -4.31 8.46
C ASN A 331 -9.34 -5.11 7.35
N PRO A 332 -8.89 -4.46 6.25
CA PRO A 332 -8.26 -5.15 5.14
C PRO A 332 -6.84 -5.61 5.48
N GLU A 333 -6.37 -6.68 4.82
CA GLU A 333 -5.08 -7.32 5.13
C GLU A 333 -3.88 -6.37 5.08
N TYR A 334 -3.92 -5.34 4.22
CA TYR A 334 -2.81 -4.39 4.12
C TYR A 334 -2.56 -3.58 5.41
N TYR A 335 -3.51 -3.53 6.35
CA TYR A 335 -3.27 -2.95 7.68
C TYR A 335 -2.25 -3.77 8.49
N LEU A 336 -2.05 -5.05 8.14
CA LEU A 336 -1.04 -5.92 8.71
C LEU A 336 0.35 -5.73 8.07
N MET A 337 0.56 -4.82 7.11
CA MET A 337 1.86 -4.67 6.45
C MET A 337 3.01 -4.39 7.44
N SER A 338 2.80 -3.59 8.50
CA SER A 338 3.80 -3.41 9.57
C SER A 338 4.09 -4.73 10.29
N PHE A 339 3.04 -5.49 10.63
CA PHE A 339 3.15 -6.77 11.32
C PHE A 339 3.86 -7.81 10.45
N ILE A 340 3.45 -7.99 9.20
CA ILE A 340 4.05 -8.90 8.22
C ILE A 340 5.54 -8.57 8.04
N THR A 341 5.89 -7.28 7.93
CA THR A 341 7.28 -6.83 7.81
C THR A 341 8.13 -7.29 8.99
N LEU A 342 7.68 -7.03 10.23
CA LEU A 342 8.36 -7.49 11.44
C LEU A 342 8.35 -9.02 11.57
N MET A 343 7.27 -9.68 11.12
CA MET A 343 7.15 -11.14 11.10
C MET A 343 8.22 -11.79 10.22
N THR A 344 8.66 -11.16 9.13
CA THR A 344 9.79 -11.69 8.32
C THR A 344 11.11 -11.72 9.11
N ILE A 345 11.33 -10.77 10.04
CA ILE A 345 12.47 -10.80 10.96
C ILE A 345 12.34 -11.98 11.92
N VAL A 346 11.14 -12.18 12.48
CA VAL A 346 10.82 -13.30 13.37
C VAL A 346 11.05 -14.65 12.68
N ILE A 347 10.54 -14.83 11.46
CA ILE A 347 10.74 -16.06 10.67
C ILE A 347 12.23 -16.27 10.37
N GLY A 348 12.96 -15.22 9.96
CA GLY A 348 14.40 -15.32 9.73
C GLY A 348 15.20 -15.70 10.97
N TYR A 349 14.79 -15.20 12.15
CA TYR A 349 15.38 -15.59 13.43
C TYR A 349 15.14 -17.06 13.74
N TRP A 350 13.90 -17.54 13.55
CA TRP A 350 13.54 -18.94 13.74
C TRP A 350 14.31 -19.86 12.79
N LEU A 351 14.38 -19.54 11.49
CA LEU A 351 15.14 -20.33 10.51
C LEU A 351 16.63 -20.43 10.85
N ASN A 352 17.22 -19.38 11.44
CA ASN A 352 18.60 -19.42 11.91
C ASN A 352 18.83 -20.34 13.12
N SER A 353 17.78 -20.66 13.87
CA SER A 353 17.89 -21.56 15.03
C SER A 353 17.73 -23.04 14.68
N LEU A 354 17.27 -23.37 13.47
CA LEU A 354 17.11 -24.75 13.00
C LEU A 354 18.46 -25.34 12.53
N PRO A 355 18.56 -26.68 12.41
CA PRO A 355 19.71 -27.30 11.75
C PRO A 355 19.92 -26.74 10.35
N LYS A 356 21.17 -26.38 10.02
CA LYS A 356 21.51 -25.67 8.78
C LYS A 356 20.98 -26.36 7.52
N SER A 357 21.03 -27.68 7.45
CA SER A 357 20.48 -28.46 6.33
C SER A 357 18.97 -28.24 6.17
N LEU A 358 18.22 -28.30 7.26
CA LEU A 358 16.78 -28.07 7.28
C LEU A 358 16.44 -26.64 6.87
N SER A 359 17.13 -25.63 7.42
CA SER A 359 16.89 -24.23 7.05
C SER A 359 17.11 -23.98 5.55
N LEU A 360 18.18 -24.56 4.98
CA LEU A 360 18.47 -24.43 3.55
C LEU A 360 17.43 -25.12 2.67
N VAL A 361 16.92 -26.29 3.07
CA VAL A 361 15.84 -26.98 2.35
C VAL A 361 14.55 -26.16 2.40
N LEU A 362 14.13 -25.70 3.58
CA LEU A 362 12.93 -24.88 3.74
C LEU A 362 12.99 -23.60 2.90
N ILE A 363 14.14 -22.94 2.90
CA ILE A 363 14.36 -21.72 2.12
C ILE A 363 14.42 -22.02 0.62
N GLY A 364 15.09 -23.10 0.20
CA GLY A 364 15.12 -23.51 -1.20
C GLY A 364 13.72 -23.75 -1.75
N LEU A 365 12.89 -24.47 -0.99
CA LEU A 365 11.48 -24.70 -1.33
C LEU A 365 10.68 -23.39 -1.34
N PHE A 366 10.85 -22.55 -0.34
CA PHE A 366 10.16 -21.25 -0.25
C PHE A 366 10.49 -20.35 -1.46
N ILE A 367 11.77 -20.24 -1.81
CA ILE A 367 12.23 -19.49 -3.00
C ILE A 367 11.61 -20.11 -4.25
N PHE A 368 11.75 -21.42 -4.45
CA PHE A 368 11.26 -22.10 -5.64
C PHE A 368 9.76 -21.86 -5.86
N VAL A 369 8.96 -22.10 -4.81
CA VAL A 369 7.51 -21.94 -4.86
C VAL A 369 7.12 -20.49 -5.14
N ASN A 370 7.71 -19.50 -4.44
CA ASN A 370 7.30 -18.11 -4.64
C ASN A 370 7.84 -17.49 -5.93
N VAL A 371 9.02 -17.89 -6.40
CA VAL A 371 9.50 -17.51 -7.73
C VAL A 371 8.52 -18.04 -8.77
N LEU A 372 8.15 -19.32 -8.68
CA LEU A 372 7.18 -19.93 -9.59
C LEU A 372 5.81 -19.25 -9.53
N THR A 373 5.30 -18.95 -8.34
CA THR A 373 4.05 -18.18 -8.18
C THR A 373 4.16 -16.78 -8.78
N THR A 374 5.27 -16.06 -8.57
CA THR A 374 5.47 -14.70 -9.11
C THR A 374 5.54 -14.70 -10.64
N VAL A 375 6.30 -15.62 -11.25
CA VAL A 375 6.47 -15.64 -12.72
C VAL A 375 5.21 -16.12 -13.45
N THR A 376 4.31 -16.81 -12.75
CA THR A 376 3.02 -17.28 -13.27
C THR A 376 1.86 -16.31 -12.99
N LEU A 377 2.10 -15.14 -12.38
CA LEU A 377 1.04 -14.15 -12.17
C LEU A 377 0.40 -13.72 -13.49
N SER A 378 -0.92 -13.64 -13.49
CA SER A 378 -1.73 -13.15 -14.61
C SER A 378 -1.79 -11.62 -14.61
N ASP A 379 -1.63 -11.04 -15.80
CA ASP A 379 -1.66 -9.60 -16.11
C ASP A 379 -3.02 -9.12 -16.65
N LYS A 380 -4.06 -9.95 -16.55
CA LYS A 380 -5.39 -9.71 -17.15
C LYS A 380 -6.11 -8.44 -16.70
N TYR A 381 -5.67 -7.80 -15.62
CA TYR A 381 -6.21 -6.53 -15.10
C TYR A 381 -5.21 -5.36 -15.08
N GLY A 382 -3.96 -5.61 -15.48
CA GLY A 382 -2.88 -4.65 -15.28
C GLY A 382 -2.93 -3.42 -16.19
N LEU A 383 -2.07 -2.45 -15.91
CA LEU A 383 -2.04 -1.17 -16.60
C LEU A 383 -1.78 -1.33 -18.11
N THR A 384 -0.95 -2.28 -18.53
CA THR A 384 -0.66 -2.51 -19.96
C THR A 384 -1.89 -2.95 -20.74
N VAL A 385 -2.72 -3.85 -20.21
CA VAL A 385 -3.96 -4.28 -20.91
C VAL A 385 -4.97 -3.15 -20.97
N ARG A 386 -5.09 -2.34 -19.90
CA ARG A 386 -5.94 -1.14 -19.87
C ARG A 386 -5.49 -0.11 -20.90
N LYS A 387 -4.18 0.15 -20.98
CA LYS A 387 -3.57 1.03 -22.00
C LYS A 387 -3.89 0.56 -23.42
N GLN A 388 -3.75 -0.74 -23.69
CA GLN A 388 -4.07 -1.31 -24.99
C GLN A 388 -5.54 -1.14 -25.35
N LEU A 389 -6.46 -1.37 -24.40
CA LEU A 389 -7.89 -1.16 -24.61
C LEU A 389 -8.20 0.29 -24.98
N VAL A 390 -7.64 1.26 -24.24
CA VAL A 390 -7.81 2.70 -24.56
C VAL A 390 -7.35 2.99 -26.00
N ILE A 391 -6.15 2.55 -26.38
CA ILE A 391 -5.61 2.78 -27.73
C ILE A 391 -6.52 2.19 -28.80
N GLN A 392 -7.02 0.96 -28.61
CA GLN A 392 -7.96 0.32 -29.53
C GLN A 392 -9.27 1.11 -29.63
N THR A 393 -9.88 1.48 -28.51
CA THR A 393 -11.13 2.25 -28.48
C THR A 393 -10.99 3.59 -29.19
N MET A 394 -9.86 4.28 -29.03
CA MET A 394 -9.62 5.58 -29.67
C MET A 394 -9.63 5.50 -31.21
N THR A 395 -9.33 4.34 -31.81
CA THR A 395 -9.38 4.16 -33.28
C THR A 395 -10.80 4.32 -33.85
N ALA A 396 -11.83 3.96 -33.07
CA ALA A 396 -13.23 4.11 -33.46
C ALA A 396 -13.77 5.52 -33.19
N ILE A 397 -13.37 6.15 -32.08
CA ILE A 397 -13.82 7.49 -31.68
C ILE A 397 -13.25 8.58 -32.62
N LYS A 398 -12.02 8.36 -33.15
CA LYS A 398 -11.29 9.32 -33.98
C LYS A 398 -11.12 10.67 -33.26
N SER A 399 -11.67 11.77 -33.82
CA SER A 399 -11.61 13.13 -33.28
C SER A 399 -12.93 13.60 -32.64
N GLN A 400 -13.95 12.75 -32.55
CA GLN A 400 -15.28 13.14 -32.06
C GLN A 400 -15.33 13.21 -30.53
N ASP A 401 -16.22 14.03 -30.00
CA ASP A 401 -16.47 14.13 -28.55
C ASP A 401 -17.25 12.91 -28.05
N PHE A 402 -16.88 12.40 -26.88
CA PHE A 402 -17.44 11.18 -26.31
C PHE A 402 -17.66 11.25 -24.80
N SER A 403 -18.66 10.52 -24.31
CA SER A 403 -18.82 10.20 -22.89
C SER A 403 -18.20 8.84 -22.56
N LEU A 404 -17.78 8.69 -21.31
CA LEU A 404 -17.23 7.45 -20.79
C LEU A 404 -18.09 6.93 -19.63
N GLU A 405 -18.54 5.70 -19.71
CA GLU A 405 -19.23 5.02 -18.61
C GLU A 405 -18.53 3.70 -18.31
N THR A 406 -18.61 3.30 -17.04
CA THR A 406 -18.05 2.04 -16.56
C THR A 406 -19.17 1.10 -16.13
N GLU A 407 -19.02 -0.17 -16.45
CA GLU A 407 -20.06 -1.18 -16.26
C GLU A 407 -19.52 -2.47 -15.64
N GLY A 408 -20.34 -3.10 -14.80
CA GLY A 408 -19.98 -4.29 -14.06
C GLY A 408 -21.11 -4.77 -13.15
N VAL A 409 -20.83 -5.82 -12.38
CA VAL A 409 -21.83 -6.52 -11.55
C VAL A 409 -22.15 -5.76 -10.25
N LEU A 410 -21.18 -5.00 -9.72
CA LEU A 410 -21.33 -4.30 -8.44
C LEU A 410 -22.07 -2.97 -8.56
N PRO A 411 -22.76 -2.52 -7.50
CA PRO A 411 -23.35 -1.18 -7.45
C PRO A 411 -22.26 -0.08 -7.43
N ASN A 412 -22.70 1.18 -7.50
CA ASN A 412 -21.81 2.35 -7.41
C ASN A 412 -20.64 2.29 -8.41
N LYS A 413 -20.98 2.07 -9.69
CA LYS A 413 -20.04 1.78 -10.78
C LYS A 413 -18.96 2.87 -10.95
N GLN A 414 -19.29 4.11 -10.61
CA GLN A 414 -18.38 5.25 -10.61
C GLN A 414 -17.24 5.12 -9.59
N PHE A 415 -17.35 4.25 -8.60
CA PHE A 415 -16.28 3.87 -7.68
C PHE A 415 -15.74 2.48 -8.01
N SER A 416 -16.61 1.47 -8.06
CA SER A 416 -16.22 0.06 -8.17
C SER A 416 -15.43 -0.27 -9.43
N TYR A 417 -15.67 0.45 -10.52
CA TYR A 417 -15.06 0.18 -11.84
C TYR A 417 -14.36 1.41 -12.40
N ALA A 418 -13.91 2.33 -11.55
CA ALA A 418 -13.15 3.49 -11.99
C ALA A 418 -11.72 3.11 -12.42
N GLY A 419 -10.87 4.12 -12.64
CA GLY A 419 -9.52 3.92 -13.16
C GLY A 419 -9.42 4.10 -14.68
N TRP A 420 -10.49 4.57 -15.34
CA TRP A 420 -10.51 4.67 -16.81
C TRP A 420 -10.41 6.09 -17.33
N ARG A 421 -11.06 7.07 -16.69
CA ARG A 421 -11.10 8.44 -17.21
C ARG A 421 -9.69 9.03 -17.33
N TYR A 422 -8.88 8.88 -16.29
CA TYR A 422 -7.48 9.29 -16.31
C TYR A 422 -6.67 8.54 -17.37
N LEU A 423 -6.90 7.25 -17.58
CA LEU A 423 -6.19 6.47 -18.60
C LEU A 423 -6.59 6.90 -20.03
N PHE A 424 -7.86 7.22 -20.28
CA PHE A 424 -8.30 7.82 -21.54
C PHE A 424 -7.66 9.19 -21.76
N LYS A 425 -7.57 10.03 -20.73
CA LYS A 425 -6.85 11.32 -20.78
C LYS A 425 -5.37 11.14 -21.12
N THR A 426 -4.71 10.16 -20.51
CA THR A 426 -3.26 9.95 -20.64
C THR A 426 -2.85 9.25 -21.93
N TYR A 427 -3.59 8.22 -22.36
CA TYR A 427 -3.25 7.39 -23.52
C TYR A 427 -4.11 7.65 -24.77
N GLY A 428 -5.13 8.51 -24.65
CA GLY A 428 -6.08 8.82 -25.70
C GLY A 428 -6.42 10.30 -25.72
N ARG A 429 -7.70 10.62 -25.51
CA ARG A 429 -8.20 11.99 -25.34
C ARG A 429 -9.08 12.07 -24.10
N THR A 430 -9.10 13.23 -23.46
CA THR A 430 -9.98 13.49 -22.30
C THR A 430 -11.44 13.27 -22.70
N PRO A 431 -12.18 12.37 -22.02
CA PRO A 431 -13.62 12.22 -22.23
C PRO A 431 -14.34 13.53 -21.90
N SER A 432 -15.35 13.91 -22.68
CA SER A 432 -16.13 15.13 -22.41
C SER A 432 -16.98 15.02 -21.14
N GLN A 433 -17.45 13.80 -20.85
CA GLN A 433 -18.21 13.45 -19.66
C GLN A 433 -17.83 12.05 -19.21
N SER A 434 -17.92 11.78 -17.92
CA SER A 434 -17.74 10.46 -17.34
C SER A 434 -18.68 10.23 -16.17
N ASN A 435 -19.09 8.99 -15.93
CA ASN A 435 -19.84 8.65 -14.71
C ASN A 435 -19.02 8.94 -13.43
N VAL A 436 -17.68 8.88 -13.49
CA VAL A 436 -16.78 9.26 -12.38
C VAL A 436 -16.75 10.77 -12.09
N ASP A 437 -17.23 11.61 -13.03
CA ASP A 437 -17.23 13.07 -12.84
C ASP A 437 -18.13 13.46 -11.66
N GLN A 438 -19.16 12.67 -11.34
CA GLN A 438 -20.02 12.88 -10.17
C GLN A 438 -19.26 12.93 -8.85
N VAL A 439 -18.06 12.33 -8.80
CA VAL A 439 -17.29 12.15 -7.57
C VAL A 439 -15.90 12.80 -7.62
N LEU A 440 -15.32 12.98 -8.81
CA LEU A 440 -13.96 13.54 -8.97
C LEU A 440 -13.92 14.88 -9.72
N SER A 441 -15.02 15.36 -10.32
CA SER A 441 -15.00 16.61 -11.12
C SER A 441 -14.60 17.86 -10.34
N TRP A 442 -14.77 17.87 -9.01
CA TRP A 442 -14.32 18.97 -8.16
C TRP A 442 -12.80 19.19 -8.22
N ILE A 443 -12.03 18.20 -8.69
CA ILE A 443 -10.58 18.28 -8.86
C ILE A 443 -10.22 18.91 -10.22
N TYR A 444 -11.00 18.64 -11.28
CA TYR A 444 -10.76 19.10 -12.67
C TYR A 444 -12.00 19.75 -13.30
N PRO A 445 -12.59 20.78 -12.68
CA PRO A 445 -13.87 21.33 -13.14
C PRO A 445 -13.83 21.89 -14.57
N ASP A 446 -12.66 22.29 -15.04
CA ASP A 446 -12.39 22.80 -16.40
C ASP A 446 -12.37 21.72 -17.49
N GLU A 447 -12.29 20.44 -17.12
CA GLU A 447 -12.25 19.31 -18.06
C GLU A 447 -13.62 18.65 -18.31
N VAL A 448 -14.69 19.12 -17.65
CA VAL A 448 -16.07 18.60 -17.82
C VAL A 448 -16.85 19.47 -18.80
N SER A 449 -17.31 18.87 -19.89
CA SER A 449 -17.95 19.59 -21.00
C SER A 449 -19.45 19.30 -21.10
N GLN A 450 -20.25 20.34 -21.37
CA GLN A 450 -21.67 20.22 -21.71
C GLN A 450 -21.94 20.16 -23.22
N LYS A 451 -20.90 19.97 -24.05
CA LYS A 451 -21.06 19.81 -25.50
C LYS A 451 -21.92 18.59 -25.84
N LYS A 452 -22.58 18.66 -27.00
CA LYS A 452 -23.31 17.52 -27.56
C LYS A 452 -22.34 16.38 -27.85
N ILE A 453 -22.53 15.27 -27.17
CA ILE A 453 -21.72 14.05 -27.32
C ILE A 453 -22.19 13.27 -28.54
N LYS A 454 -21.23 12.88 -29.40
CA LYS A 454 -21.52 12.01 -30.55
C LYS A 454 -21.43 10.53 -30.17
N PHE A 455 -20.43 10.13 -29.40
CA PHE A 455 -20.23 8.73 -29.05
C PHE A 455 -20.35 8.50 -27.55
N LYS A 456 -21.04 7.42 -27.18
CA LYS A 456 -21.02 6.87 -25.83
C LYS A 456 -20.06 5.69 -25.78
N VAL A 457 -19.06 5.76 -24.92
CA VAL A 457 -18.09 4.70 -24.69
C VAL A 457 -18.41 4.02 -23.37
N ILE A 458 -18.64 2.71 -23.41
CA ILE A 458 -18.86 1.90 -22.22
C ILE A 458 -17.67 0.95 -22.06
N VAL A 459 -17.00 1.00 -20.92
CA VAL A 459 -15.97 0.03 -20.55
C VAL A 459 -16.53 -0.91 -19.49
N SER A 460 -16.54 -2.21 -19.78
CA SER A 460 -17.02 -3.21 -18.82
C SER A 460 -15.89 -4.09 -18.28
N ASP A 461 -15.99 -4.38 -16.98
CA ASP A 461 -15.05 -5.22 -16.23
C ASP A 461 -15.60 -6.63 -16.07
N THR A 462 -14.87 -7.65 -16.55
CA THR A 462 -15.19 -9.09 -16.51
C THR A 462 -16.50 -9.55 -17.15
N ILE A 463 -17.40 -8.64 -17.50
CA ILE A 463 -18.70 -8.97 -18.10
C ILE A 463 -18.76 -8.50 -19.56
N LYS A 464 -19.35 -9.35 -20.41
CA LYS A 464 -19.71 -8.99 -21.77
C LYS A 464 -21.14 -8.47 -21.79
N LEU A 465 -21.33 -7.25 -22.28
CA LEU A 465 -22.64 -6.61 -22.33
C LEU A 465 -23.40 -7.00 -23.60
N SER A 466 -24.72 -7.10 -23.49
CA SER A 466 -25.64 -7.23 -24.61
C SER A 466 -26.36 -5.91 -24.85
N PHE A 467 -26.50 -5.53 -26.11
CA PHE A 467 -27.13 -4.27 -26.51
C PHE A 467 -28.31 -4.56 -27.43
N LYS A 468 -29.36 -3.73 -27.32
CA LYS A 468 -30.51 -3.79 -28.24
C LYS A 468 -30.07 -3.44 -29.66
N GLU A 469 -29.23 -2.42 -29.79
CA GLU A 469 -28.58 -2.02 -31.04
C GLU A 469 -27.10 -2.37 -31.01
N LYS A 470 -26.55 -2.83 -32.13
CA LYS A 470 -25.15 -3.25 -32.18
C LYS A 470 -24.23 -2.02 -32.00
N PRO A 471 -23.22 -2.10 -31.11
CA PRO A 471 -22.20 -1.06 -31.01
C PRO A 471 -21.50 -0.86 -32.36
N LEU A 472 -21.09 0.39 -32.64
CA LEU A 472 -20.29 0.74 -33.81
C LEU A 472 -18.97 -0.02 -33.83
N ALA A 473 -18.36 -0.20 -32.66
CA ALA A 473 -17.15 -0.98 -32.48
C ALA A 473 -17.16 -1.66 -31.11
N THR A 474 -16.53 -2.83 -31.03
CA THR A 474 -16.28 -3.54 -29.77
C THR A 474 -14.82 -3.98 -29.74
N PHE A 475 -14.14 -3.67 -28.64
CA PHE A 475 -12.74 -4.02 -28.40
C PHE A 475 -12.61 -4.81 -27.10
N HIS A 476 -11.51 -5.53 -26.96
CA HIS A 476 -11.22 -6.35 -25.79
C HIS A 476 -9.71 -6.44 -25.56
N SER A 477 -9.30 -6.31 -24.29
CA SER A 477 -7.93 -6.56 -23.85
C SER A 477 -7.94 -6.98 -22.37
N GLY A 478 -7.20 -8.03 -22.02
CA GLY A 478 -7.27 -8.64 -20.70
C GLY A 478 -8.65 -9.24 -20.45
N ASP A 479 -9.29 -8.87 -19.34
CA ASP A 479 -10.69 -9.22 -19.02
C ASP A 479 -11.65 -8.03 -19.25
N TYR A 480 -11.19 -6.96 -19.91
CA TYR A 480 -11.96 -5.74 -20.15
C TYR A 480 -12.52 -5.69 -21.57
N TYR A 481 -13.71 -5.12 -21.69
CA TYR A 481 -14.35 -4.84 -22.97
C TYR A 481 -14.65 -3.36 -23.11
N SER A 482 -14.58 -2.85 -24.33
CA SER A 482 -14.99 -1.48 -24.65
C SER A 482 -15.96 -1.47 -25.82
N TYR A 483 -17.06 -0.75 -25.66
CA TYR A 483 -18.13 -0.61 -26.66
C TYR A 483 -18.27 0.85 -27.03
N VAL A 484 -18.27 1.15 -28.33
CA VAL A 484 -18.50 2.49 -28.87
C VAL A 484 -19.88 2.52 -29.51
N ILE A 485 -20.75 3.40 -29.03
CA ILE A 485 -22.16 3.51 -29.42
C ILE A 485 -22.41 4.91 -29.97
N ASP A 486 -23.22 5.02 -31.03
CA ASP A 486 -23.69 6.32 -31.55
C ASP A 486 -24.76 6.86 -30.60
N ASN A 487 -24.63 8.12 -30.17
CA ASN A 487 -25.43 8.72 -29.10
C ASN A 487 -26.54 9.64 -29.59
#